data_AF-A0A2I1HLT3-F1
#
_entry.id   AF-A0A2I1HLT3-F1
#
_cell.length_a   1.000
_cell.length_b   1.000
_cell.length_c   1.000
_cell.angle_alpha   90.00
_cell.angle_beta   90.00
_cell.angle_gamma   90.00
#
_symmetry.space_group_name_H-M   'P 1'
#
loop_
_entity.id
_entity.type
_entity.pdbx_description
1 polymer ?
#
loop_
_entity_poly.entity_id
_entity_poly.type
_entity_poly.pdbx_seq_one_letter_code
_entity_poly.pdbx_strand_id
1 'polypeptide(L)'
;MTEQSELSEFLDAPAPFHPEAEKENIPGQVIHYSGEKYLTGIPTRDDIVAENDDPEGSGLTAILDDARSSCQEIPFMAIDNEGSLKKINGKYCYVLRLYGSLINGQKAVVTLLGIQVFFDVLVSDGESPYDCETKVREKKTYLRIYTSGTGKRKTAMKAIQDNNYETASDDLYSFHRKVARENGIQLSGWSMLSNYIYKNRIDPLCPHAFYTSKKDFWPVADLKIISDRFSISTPLRDRTLILTWDIETQSRELGEFAEVLDLNHNVFMICMTLHWKDDPKSLKQICLVDVETEPDPSRITIICGNQENLLKAFALCWRAFAPDIQVGFNDSDYDWHFIMERAYHLNILEWIEAKSENTFKKKEKKKNSEDTDGENTFHILKNGEEDTEVKEFLGGPTMIKISAEDNFFSSFFKLPGCVPIDVRVCLKKRYPHSEVEKEGSLKFFLQKCGLNAKVDMPYDKMWKIYSEAKKDPSPSTARKMREVANYCIIDTLRCQELLVKLNQINDYREVASIAYVSLFDVHYRANGMKVSAVIKKVSASNLNCEAGEF
;
A
#
# COMPACT_ATOMS: atom_id res chain seq x y z
N MET A 1 -22.29 61.61 -23.07
CA MET A 1 -22.00 62.19 -21.74
C MET A 1 -22.53 61.25 -20.70
N THR A 2 -21.85 61.19 -19.55
CA THR A 2 -22.01 60.27 -18.39
C THR A 2 -21.65 58.82 -18.67
N GLU A 3 -20.87 58.11 -17.86
CA GLU A 3 -19.89 58.43 -16.82
C GLU A 3 -19.17 57.09 -16.57
N GLN A 4 -17.86 57.02 -16.83
CA GLN A 4 -16.98 55.93 -16.40
C GLN A 4 -16.15 56.48 -15.26
N SER A 5 -16.27 55.90 -14.06
CA SER A 5 -15.25 55.88 -13.00
C SER A 5 -15.94 55.54 -11.68
N GLU A 6 -15.42 54.52 -11.00
CA GLU A 6 -15.56 54.14 -9.59
C GLU A 6 -16.12 52.73 -9.39
N LEU A 7 -15.21 51.75 -9.38
CA LEU A 7 -15.32 50.49 -8.61
C LEU A 7 -14.00 49.69 -8.60
N SER A 8 -12.84 50.37 -8.62
CA SER A 8 -11.51 49.72 -8.66
C SER A 8 -10.61 50.01 -7.45
N GLU A 9 -11.16 50.28 -6.27
CA GLU A 9 -10.38 50.43 -5.05
C GLU A 9 -10.98 49.61 -3.90
N PHE A 10 -10.83 48.28 -3.90
CA PHE A 10 -11.03 47.46 -2.69
C PHE A 10 -10.30 46.11 -2.71
N LEU A 11 -9.20 45.98 -3.45
CA LEU A 11 -8.33 44.80 -3.39
C LEU A 11 -6.87 45.24 -3.52
N ASP A 12 -6.29 45.74 -2.44
CA ASP A 12 -4.86 45.61 -2.13
C ASP A 12 -4.57 46.25 -0.76
N ALA A 13 -4.64 45.42 0.29
CA ALA A 13 -3.99 45.70 1.56
C ALA A 13 -3.32 44.41 2.04
N PRO A 14 -1.98 44.34 2.13
CA PRO A 14 -1.31 43.20 2.72
C PRO A 14 -1.63 43.17 4.22
N ALA A 15 -2.22 42.06 4.68
CA ALA A 15 -2.44 41.82 6.10
C ALA A 15 -1.08 41.87 6.83
N PRO A 16 -0.95 42.64 7.91
CA PRO A 16 0.30 42.72 8.66
C PRO A 16 0.59 41.37 9.31
N PHE A 17 1.81 40.90 9.04
CA PHE A 17 2.45 39.76 9.67
C PHE A 17 2.35 39.91 11.20
N HIS A 18 1.52 39.09 11.85
CA HIS A 18 1.61 38.91 13.30
C HIS A 18 2.78 37.96 13.56
N PRO A 19 3.81 38.37 14.34
CA PRO A 19 4.92 37.50 14.67
C PRO A 19 4.41 36.27 15.42
N GLU A 20 4.94 35.11 15.04
CA GLU A 20 4.70 33.82 15.68
C GLU A 20 4.73 34.01 17.20
N ALA A 21 3.64 33.59 17.86
CA ALA A 21 3.66 33.40 19.31
C ALA A 21 4.87 32.52 19.65
N GLU A 22 5.63 32.93 20.67
CA GLU A 22 6.81 32.22 21.16
C GLU A 22 6.51 30.72 21.25
N LYS A 23 7.11 29.93 20.34
CA LYS A 23 7.12 28.48 20.45
C LYS A 23 7.80 28.17 21.77
N GLU A 24 7.05 27.63 22.72
CA GLU A 24 7.63 27.00 23.90
C GLU A 24 8.81 26.12 23.44
N ASN A 25 9.95 26.26 24.11
CA ASN A 25 11.20 25.61 23.75
C ASN A 25 11.14 24.12 24.13
N ILE A 26 10.22 23.38 23.50
CA ILE A 26 10.03 21.94 23.68
C ILE A 26 11.23 21.27 23.02
N PRO A 27 12.12 20.60 23.78
CA PRO A 27 13.27 19.93 23.20
C PRO A 27 12.79 18.82 22.25
N GLY A 28 13.41 18.73 21.08
CA GLY A 28 13.11 17.66 20.12
C GLY A 28 13.33 16.28 20.71
N GLN A 29 12.51 15.31 20.32
CA GLN A 29 12.61 13.95 20.84
C GLN A 29 13.78 13.23 20.17
N VAL A 30 14.75 12.79 20.97
CA VAL A 30 15.89 11.98 20.51
C VAL A 30 15.87 10.60 21.15
N ILE A 31 16.06 9.57 20.32
CA ILE A 31 16.16 8.18 20.73
C ILE A 31 17.51 7.65 20.23
N HIS A 32 18.32 7.07 21.12
CA HIS A 32 19.51 6.33 20.70
C HIS A 32 19.16 4.86 20.57
N TYR A 33 19.45 4.26 19.41
CA TYR A 33 19.18 2.85 19.12
C TYR A 33 20.49 2.11 18.84
N SER A 34 20.73 1.04 19.60
CA SER A 34 22.01 0.30 19.59
C SER A 34 21.83 -1.16 19.16
N GLY A 35 20.76 -1.47 18.42
CA GLY A 35 20.53 -2.81 17.84
C GLY A 35 19.65 -3.72 18.69
N GLU A 36 18.89 -3.16 19.63
CA GLU A 36 17.96 -3.90 20.47
C GLU A 36 16.82 -4.55 19.66
N LYS A 37 16.16 -5.55 20.25
CA LYS A 37 15.03 -6.27 19.60
C LYS A 37 13.76 -5.42 19.43
N TYR A 38 13.69 -4.29 20.12
CA TYR A 38 12.55 -3.37 20.17
C TYR A 38 13.08 -1.94 20.20
N LEU A 39 12.28 -1.02 19.68
CA LEU A 39 12.57 0.40 19.66
C LEU A 39 11.61 1.08 20.63
N THR A 40 12.14 1.58 21.76
CA THR A 40 11.35 2.23 22.80
C THR A 40 11.24 3.73 22.55
N GLY A 41 10.09 4.33 22.87
CA GLY A 41 9.87 5.76 22.74
C GLY A 41 9.30 6.21 21.40
N ILE A 42 9.11 5.31 20.43
CA ILE A 42 8.33 5.61 19.23
C ILE A 42 6.85 5.30 19.46
N PRO A 43 5.92 6.12 18.94
CA PRO A 43 4.49 5.83 19.04
C PRO A 43 4.12 4.63 18.16
N THR A 44 3.23 3.78 18.65
CA THR A 44 2.58 2.76 17.83
C THR A 44 1.40 3.35 17.05
N ARG A 45 0.87 2.61 16.08
CA ARG A 45 -0.38 2.98 15.40
C ARG A 45 -1.53 3.24 16.38
N ASP A 46 -1.66 2.41 17.41
CA ASP A 46 -2.71 2.57 18.42
C ASP A 46 -2.51 3.87 19.22
N ASP A 47 -1.26 4.25 19.53
CA ASP A 47 -0.95 5.52 20.19
C ASP A 47 -1.31 6.71 19.29
N ILE A 48 -0.97 6.64 17.99
CA ILE A 48 -1.33 7.68 17.00
C ILE A 48 -2.84 7.80 16.88
N VAL A 49 -3.57 6.67 16.84
CA VAL A 49 -5.04 6.69 16.81
C VAL A 49 -5.61 7.32 18.07
N ALA A 50 -5.09 6.97 19.25
CA ALA A 50 -5.54 7.52 20.53
C ALA A 50 -5.29 9.04 20.64
N GLU A 51 -4.12 9.51 20.21
CA GLU A 51 -3.78 10.94 20.15
C GLU A 51 -4.71 11.75 19.21
N ASN A 52 -5.30 11.08 18.22
CA ASN A 52 -6.16 11.69 17.19
C ASN A 52 -7.62 11.21 17.28
N ASP A 53 -8.01 10.60 18.40
CA ASP A 53 -9.41 10.24 18.63
C ASP A 53 -10.21 11.49 18.93
N ASP A 54 -11.40 11.62 18.33
CA ASP A 54 -12.14 12.89 18.25
C ASP A 54 -12.34 13.53 19.65
N PRO A 55 -11.73 14.71 19.92
CA PRO A 55 -11.71 15.28 21.27
C PRO A 55 -13.04 15.92 21.70
N GLU A 56 -13.98 16.13 20.77
CA GLU A 56 -15.24 16.85 21.06
C GLU A 56 -16.45 15.92 21.34
N GLY A 57 -16.23 14.59 21.40
CA GLY A 57 -17.27 13.59 21.68
C GLY A 57 -16.79 12.42 22.56
N SER A 58 -17.52 11.31 22.57
CA SER A 58 -17.13 10.08 23.28
C SER A 58 -15.89 9.38 22.70
N GLY A 59 -15.32 9.88 21.59
CA GLY A 59 -14.24 9.25 20.83
C GLY A 59 -14.75 8.08 19.96
N LEU A 60 -14.21 7.92 18.75
CA LEU A 60 -14.58 6.81 17.86
C LEU A 60 -14.17 5.46 18.44
N THR A 61 -13.12 5.42 19.27
CA THR A 61 -12.68 4.18 19.92
C THR A 61 -13.72 3.67 20.92
N ALA A 62 -14.25 4.54 21.78
CA ALA A 62 -15.28 4.13 22.74
C ALA A 62 -16.56 3.67 22.04
N ILE A 63 -16.94 4.38 20.97
CA ILE A 63 -18.09 4.02 20.12
C ILE A 63 -17.90 2.62 19.50
N LEU A 64 -16.71 2.33 18.98
CA LEU A 64 -16.40 1.01 18.42
C LEU A 64 -16.37 -0.08 19.48
N ASP A 65 -15.87 0.22 20.69
CA ASP A 65 -15.85 -0.74 21.78
C ASP A 65 -17.26 -1.06 22.30
N ASP A 66 -18.16 -0.08 22.35
CA ASP A 66 -19.58 -0.31 22.66
C ASP A 66 -20.26 -1.14 21.57
N ALA A 67 -20.11 -0.75 20.30
CA ALA A 67 -20.65 -1.48 19.16
C ALA A 67 -20.14 -2.94 19.14
N ARG A 68 -18.86 -3.14 19.44
CA ARG A 68 -18.25 -4.47 19.52
C ARG A 68 -18.80 -5.30 20.68
N SER A 69 -18.97 -4.68 21.85
CA SER A 69 -19.50 -5.32 23.06
C SER A 69 -20.97 -5.70 22.90
N SER A 70 -21.71 -4.89 22.16
CA SER A 70 -23.11 -5.12 21.79
C SER A 70 -23.30 -5.95 20.53
N CYS A 71 -22.21 -6.47 19.93
CA CYS A 71 -22.20 -7.23 18.68
C CYS A 71 -22.95 -6.54 17.51
N GLN A 72 -22.91 -5.22 17.46
CA GLN A 72 -23.45 -4.42 16.35
C GLN A 72 -22.58 -4.52 15.10
N GLU A 73 -23.09 -4.05 13.97
CA GLU A 73 -22.30 -4.01 12.74
C GLU A 73 -21.10 -3.06 12.89
N ILE A 74 -19.94 -3.45 12.36
CA ILE A 74 -18.71 -2.66 12.42
C ILE A 74 -18.30 -2.21 11.01
N PRO A 75 -18.01 -0.92 10.80
CA PRO A 75 -17.49 -0.41 9.53
C PRO A 75 -16.02 -0.74 9.38
N PHE A 76 -15.64 -1.16 8.18
CA PHE A 76 -14.29 -1.57 7.84
C PHE A 76 -13.91 -1.07 6.44
N MET A 77 -12.74 -0.45 6.34
CA MET A 77 -12.14 -0.01 5.08
C MET A 77 -11.15 -1.07 4.62
N ALA A 78 -11.47 -1.81 3.55
CA ALA A 78 -10.53 -2.75 2.94
C ALA A 78 -9.45 -2.00 2.13
N ILE A 79 -8.19 -2.43 2.23
CA ILE A 79 -7.04 -1.83 1.54
C ILE A 79 -6.28 -2.88 0.72
N ASP A 80 -5.97 -4.00 1.36
CA ASP A 80 -5.25 -5.13 0.77
C ASP A 80 -5.99 -6.44 1.05
N ASN A 81 -5.66 -7.49 0.30
CA ASN A 81 -6.33 -8.77 0.42
C ASN A 81 -5.44 -9.97 0.11
N GLU A 82 -5.82 -11.10 0.68
CA GLU A 82 -5.13 -12.36 0.46
C GLU A 82 -6.12 -13.54 0.46
N GLY A 83 -6.10 -14.30 -0.64
CA GLY A 83 -6.83 -15.56 -0.75
C GLY A 83 -5.98 -16.74 -0.29
N SER A 84 -6.49 -17.56 0.63
CA SER A 84 -5.76 -18.74 1.11
C SER A 84 -6.68 -19.93 1.40
N LEU A 85 -6.11 -21.14 1.44
CA LEU A 85 -6.81 -22.34 1.92
C LEU A 85 -6.55 -22.50 3.42
N LYS A 86 -7.62 -22.59 4.22
CA LYS A 86 -7.54 -22.91 5.65
C LYS A 86 -8.24 -24.22 5.95
N LYS A 87 -7.66 -25.01 6.84
CA LYS A 87 -8.28 -26.24 7.36
C LYS A 87 -9.22 -25.85 8.51
N ILE A 88 -10.52 -25.99 8.31
CA ILE A 88 -11.57 -25.69 9.28
C ILE A 88 -12.38 -26.98 9.49
N ASN A 89 -12.49 -27.44 10.73
CA ASN A 89 -13.18 -28.69 11.08
C ASN A 89 -12.77 -29.90 10.21
N GLY A 90 -11.47 -30.02 9.95
CA GLY A 90 -10.90 -31.10 9.14
C GLY A 90 -11.00 -30.91 7.62
N LYS A 91 -11.78 -29.95 7.11
CA LYS A 91 -11.96 -29.68 5.68
C LYS A 91 -11.16 -28.46 5.23
N TYR A 92 -10.58 -28.51 4.04
CA TYR A 92 -9.95 -27.34 3.42
C TYR A 92 -11.02 -26.44 2.81
N CYS A 93 -11.04 -25.18 3.24
CA CYS A 93 -11.95 -24.15 2.76
C CYS A 93 -11.13 -22.97 2.25
N TYR A 94 -11.57 -22.37 1.15
CA TYR A 94 -11.02 -21.09 0.73
C TYR A 94 -11.53 -19.98 1.65
N VAL A 95 -10.63 -19.11 2.07
CA VAL A 95 -10.94 -17.89 2.82
C VAL A 95 -10.35 -16.70 2.11
N LEU A 96 -11.04 -15.58 2.17
CA LEU A 96 -10.54 -14.29 1.71
C LEU A 96 -10.25 -13.43 2.93
N ARG A 97 -8.99 -13.06 3.13
CA ARG A 97 -8.57 -12.09 4.15
C ARG A 97 -8.55 -10.71 3.53
N LEU A 98 -9.18 -9.75 4.19
CA LEU A 98 -9.14 -8.33 3.86
C LEU A 98 -8.42 -7.61 4.99
N TYR A 99 -7.37 -6.87 4.67
CA TYR A 99 -6.61 -6.05 5.60
C TYR A 99 -6.98 -4.59 5.37
N GLY A 100 -7.01 -3.82 6.46
CA GLY A 100 -7.27 -2.39 6.38
C GLY A 100 -7.53 -1.80 7.76
N SER A 101 -8.44 -0.83 7.83
CA SER A 101 -8.66 -0.04 9.03
C SER A 101 -10.11 -0.05 9.49
N LEU A 102 -10.29 0.04 10.81
CA LEU A 102 -11.55 0.43 11.41
C LEU A 102 -11.75 1.94 11.23
N ILE A 103 -12.98 2.41 11.45
CA ILE A 103 -13.35 3.83 11.35
C ILE A 103 -12.50 4.78 12.20
N ASN A 104 -12.00 4.33 13.35
CA ASN A 104 -11.11 5.13 14.20
C ASN A 104 -9.64 5.11 13.73
N GLY A 105 -9.29 4.30 12.73
CA GLY A 105 -7.94 4.16 12.18
C GLY A 105 -7.13 2.99 12.73
N GLN A 106 -7.66 2.18 13.67
CA GLN A 106 -6.96 0.97 14.13
C GLN A 106 -6.83 -0.07 13.01
N LYS A 107 -5.68 -0.76 12.95
CA LYS A 107 -5.42 -1.82 11.96
C LYS A 107 -6.28 -3.05 12.27
N ALA A 108 -6.97 -3.56 11.26
CA ALA A 108 -7.81 -4.74 11.37
C ALA A 108 -7.67 -5.68 10.17
N VAL A 109 -8.00 -6.96 10.43
CA VAL A 109 -8.14 -7.99 9.40
C VAL A 109 -9.51 -8.65 9.50
N VAL A 110 -10.21 -8.76 8.37
CA VAL A 110 -11.49 -9.46 8.24
C VAL A 110 -11.29 -10.72 7.40
N THR A 111 -11.53 -11.89 7.98
CA THR A 111 -11.50 -13.18 7.27
C THR A 111 -12.92 -13.60 6.89
N LEU A 112 -13.21 -13.58 5.59
CA LEU A 112 -14.48 -14.02 5.02
C LEU A 112 -14.51 -15.53 4.83
N LEU A 113 -15.57 -16.16 5.36
CA LEU A 113 -15.85 -17.59 5.31
C LEU A 113 -17.01 -17.90 4.35
N GLY A 114 -17.22 -19.19 4.06
CA GLY A 114 -18.35 -19.66 3.24
C GLY A 114 -18.18 -19.41 1.74
N ILE A 115 -16.94 -19.23 1.27
CA ILE A 115 -16.62 -19.04 -0.14
C ILE A 115 -16.43 -20.41 -0.81
N GLN A 116 -17.28 -20.71 -1.80
CA GLN A 116 -17.18 -21.93 -2.60
C GLN A 116 -16.24 -21.72 -3.78
N VAL A 117 -15.40 -22.73 -4.06
CA VAL A 117 -14.48 -22.72 -5.19
C VAL A 117 -15.09 -23.50 -6.34
N PHE A 118 -15.47 -22.82 -7.42
CA PHE A 118 -16.18 -23.42 -8.54
C PHE A 118 -15.81 -22.79 -9.89
N PHE A 119 -16.15 -23.50 -10.95
CA PHE A 119 -16.22 -23.02 -12.34
C PHE A 119 -17.41 -23.71 -13.03
N ASP A 120 -17.79 -23.24 -14.21
CA ASP A 120 -18.95 -23.70 -14.95
C ASP A 120 -18.51 -24.36 -16.28
N VAL A 121 -19.27 -25.34 -16.76
CA VAL A 121 -19.01 -26.09 -18.00
C VAL A 121 -20.27 -26.03 -18.86
N LEU A 122 -20.12 -25.68 -20.14
CA LEU A 122 -21.25 -25.63 -21.07
C LEU A 122 -21.76 -27.05 -21.35
N VAL A 123 -23.06 -27.24 -21.28
CA VAL A 123 -23.72 -28.48 -21.73
C VAL A 123 -24.02 -28.32 -23.23
N SER A 124 -23.46 -29.20 -24.05
CA SER A 124 -23.78 -29.24 -25.48
C SER A 124 -25.18 -29.83 -25.67
N ASP A 125 -26.17 -28.98 -25.96
CA ASP A 125 -27.43 -29.43 -26.53
C ASP A 125 -27.11 -29.94 -27.95
N GLY A 126 -27.34 -31.22 -28.22
CA GLY A 126 -26.87 -31.93 -29.42
C GLY A 126 -27.49 -31.51 -30.75
N GLU A 127 -27.60 -30.22 -31.04
CA GLU A 127 -28.17 -29.70 -32.30
C GLU A 127 -27.10 -29.37 -33.35
N SER A 128 -27.44 -29.64 -34.62
CA SER A 128 -26.54 -29.64 -35.78
C SER A 128 -26.12 -28.22 -36.24
N PRO A 129 -25.03 -28.07 -37.02
CA PRO A 129 -24.37 -26.78 -37.31
C PRO A 129 -25.10 -25.83 -38.28
N TYR A 130 -26.36 -26.08 -38.63
CA TYR A 130 -27.09 -25.28 -39.62
C TYR A 130 -28.25 -24.53 -38.98
N ASP A 131 -27.96 -23.33 -38.47
CA ASP A 131 -28.82 -22.14 -38.54
C ASP A 131 -28.13 -20.99 -37.78
N CYS A 132 -27.10 -20.43 -38.41
CA CYS A 132 -26.53 -19.15 -38.01
C CYS A 132 -27.19 -18.06 -38.84
N GLU A 133 -28.34 -17.55 -38.39
CA GLU A 133 -28.78 -16.17 -38.65
C GLU A 133 -30.10 -15.85 -37.94
N THR A 134 -30.07 -15.81 -36.59
CA THR A 134 -30.81 -14.88 -35.71
C THR A 134 -30.76 -15.40 -34.27
N LYS A 135 -29.93 -14.83 -33.38
CA LYS A 135 -30.03 -15.15 -31.94
C LYS A 135 -30.02 -13.90 -31.07
N VAL A 136 -31.22 -13.38 -30.88
CA VAL A 136 -31.60 -12.67 -29.66
C VAL A 136 -31.85 -13.72 -28.57
N ARG A 137 -31.05 -13.73 -27.50
CA ARG A 137 -31.37 -14.29 -26.17
C ARG A 137 -31.74 -15.80 -26.05
N GLU A 138 -30.93 -16.73 -26.54
CA GLU A 138 -31.05 -18.12 -26.06
C GLU A 138 -30.27 -18.33 -24.77
N LYS A 139 -30.95 -18.85 -23.73
CA LYS A 139 -30.32 -19.28 -22.48
C LYS A 139 -29.59 -20.61 -22.75
N LYS A 140 -28.29 -20.67 -22.47
CA LYS A 140 -27.50 -21.92 -22.52
C LYS A 140 -27.43 -22.58 -21.14
N THR A 141 -27.38 -23.91 -21.12
CA THR A 141 -27.28 -24.69 -19.88
C THR A 141 -25.82 -24.89 -19.48
N TYR A 142 -25.51 -24.67 -18.19
CA TYR A 142 -24.18 -24.87 -17.62
C TYR A 142 -24.22 -25.79 -16.40
N LEU A 143 -23.21 -26.66 -16.29
CA LEU A 143 -22.95 -27.46 -15.08
C LEU A 143 -21.93 -26.75 -14.20
N ARG A 144 -22.26 -26.54 -12.92
CA ARG A 144 -21.33 -25.97 -11.95
C ARG A 144 -20.51 -27.05 -11.25
N ILE A 145 -19.19 -26.97 -11.40
CA ILE A 145 -18.25 -27.90 -10.79
C ILE A 145 -17.62 -27.28 -9.54
N TYR A 146 -17.95 -27.85 -8.38
CA TYR A 146 -17.35 -27.46 -7.11
C TYR A 146 -16.06 -28.24 -6.83
N THR A 147 -15.08 -27.56 -6.25
CA THR A 147 -13.78 -28.15 -5.92
C THR A 147 -13.34 -27.76 -4.51
N SER A 148 -12.48 -28.57 -3.91
CA SER A 148 -12.00 -28.32 -2.53
C SER A 148 -10.93 -27.23 -2.42
N GLY A 149 -10.54 -26.59 -3.53
CA GLY A 149 -9.52 -25.54 -3.52
C GLY A 149 -9.08 -25.09 -4.90
N THR A 150 -8.39 -23.95 -4.95
CA THR A 150 -8.02 -23.27 -6.21
C THR A 150 -7.08 -24.11 -7.07
N GLY A 151 -6.15 -24.87 -6.48
CA GLY A 151 -5.27 -25.78 -7.22
C GLY A 151 -6.05 -26.88 -7.95
N LYS A 152 -6.90 -27.62 -7.22
CA LYS A 152 -7.76 -28.66 -7.82
C LYS A 152 -8.72 -28.10 -8.86
N ARG A 153 -9.22 -26.86 -8.65
CA ARG A 153 -10.03 -26.15 -9.65
C ARG A 153 -9.28 -26.02 -10.98
N LYS A 154 -8.03 -25.57 -10.97
CA LYS A 154 -7.23 -25.45 -12.20
C LYS A 154 -7.01 -26.81 -12.87
N THR A 155 -6.67 -27.84 -12.10
CA THR A 155 -6.47 -29.19 -12.64
C THR A 155 -7.74 -29.74 -13.28
N ALA A 156 -8.88 -29.59 -12.61
CA ALA A 156 -10.17 -30.04 -13.13
C ALA A 156 -10.58 -29.27 -14.40
N MET A 157 -10.40 -27.95 -14.41
CA MET A 157 -10.65 -27.14 -15.60
C MET A 157 -9.80 -27.59 -16.79
N LYS A 158 -8.49 -27.76 -16.59
CA LYS A 158 -7.58 -28.22 -17.65
C LYS A 158 -8.01 -29.58 -18.20
N ALA A 159 -8.31 -30.54 -17.32
CA ALA A 159 -8.78 -31.86 -17.74
C ALA A 159 -10.08 -31.80 -18.57
N ILE A 160 -11.01 -30.90 -18.25
CA ILE A 160 -12.26 -30.71 -18.99
C ILE A 160 -12.00 -30.05 -20.35
N GLN A 161 -11.15 -29.03 -20.39
CA GLN A 161 -10.74 -28.35 -21.62
C GLN A 161 -9.97 -29.27 -22.58
N ASP A 162 -9.10 -30.14 -22.05
CA ASP A 162 -8.37 -31.16 -22.83
C ASP A 162 -9.31 -32.19 -23.49
N ASN A 163 -10.56 -32.29 -23.01
CA ASN A 163 -11.62 -33.11 -23.60
C ASN A 163 -12.60 -32.30 -24.47
N ASN A 164 -12.21 -31.11 -24.93
CA ASN A 164 -12.97 -30.22 -25.82
C ASN A 164 -14.31 -29.71 -25.27
N TYR A 165 -14.46 -29.63 -23.94
CA TYR A 165 -15.61 -28.97 -23.32
C TYR A 165 -15.32 -27.49 -23.06
N GLU A 166 -16.29 -26.63 -23.38
CA GLU A 166 -16.20 -25.19 -23.10
C GLU A 166 -16.44 -24.90 -21.61
N THR A 167 -15.59 -24.03 -21.03
CA THR A 167 -15.70 -23.59 -19.63
C THR A 167 -16.12 -22.12 -19.52
N ALA A 168 -16.72 -21.78 -18.39
CA ALA A 168 -17.08 -20.42 -18.00
C ALA A 168 -16.82 -20.21 -16.49
N SER A 169 -16.84 -18.94 -16.03
CA SER A 169 -16.51 -18.62 -14.63
C SER A 169 -15.16 -19.23 -14.20
N ASP A 170 -14.18 -19.17 -15.10
CA ASP A 170 -13.01 -20.04 -15.17
C ASP A 170 -11.69 -19.26 -15.00
N ASP A 171 -11.69 -18.19 -14.19
CA ASP A 171 -10.48 -17.44 -13.88
C ASP A 171 -9.33 -18.34 -13.39
N LEU A 172 -8.29 -18.50 -14.21
CA LEU A 172 -7.15 -19.36 -13.90
C LEU A 172 -6.29 -18.82 -12.75
N TYR A 173 -6.21 -17.50 -12.60
CA TYR A 173 -5.35 -16.82 -11.63
C TYR A 173 -6.14 -15.76 -10.86
N SER A 174 -5.58 -15.31 -9.74
CA SER A 174 -6.16 -14.23 -8.91
C SER A 174 -7.62 -14.50 -8.53
N PHE A 175 -7.89 -15.71 -8.03
CA PHE A 175 -9.24 -16.17 -7.69
C PHE A 175 -10.00 -15.22 -6.75
N HIS A 176 -9.29 -14.44 -5.91
CA HIS A 176 -9.89 -13.40 -5.07
C HIS A 176 -10.69 -12.38 -5.90
N ARG A 177 -10.29 -12.03 -7.14
CA ARG A 177 -11.04 -11.12 -8.02
C ARG A 177 -12.38 -11.72 -8.45
N LYS A 178 -12.41 -13.04 -8.70
CA LYS A 178 -13.64 -13.77 -8.99
C LYS A 178 -14.57 -13.76 -7.80
N VAL A 179 -14.02 -14.10 -6.63
CA VAL A 179 -14.77 -14.05 -5.37
C VAL A 179 -15.33 -12.65 -5.14
N ALA A 180 -14.52 -11.61 -5.31
CA ALA A 180 -14.93 -10.23 -5.09
C ALA A 180 -16.11 -9.83 -5.99
N ARG A 181 -15.93 -9.93 -7.31
CA ARG A 181 -16.97 -9.50 -8.26
C ARG A 181 -18.23 -10.34 -8.16
N GLU A 182 -18.14 -11.67 -8.07
CA GLU A 182 -19.33 -12.52 -8.05
C GLU A 182 -20.13 -12.39 -6.75
N ASN A 183 -19.50 -11.93 -5.65
CA ASN A 183 -20.16 -11.76 -4.36
C ASN A 183 -20.38 -10.29 -3.98
N GLY A 184 -20.02 -9.33 -4.83
CA GLY A 184 -20.19 -7.91 -4.54
C GLY A 184 -19.27 -7.38 -3.42
N ILE A 185 -18.14 -8.05 -3.16
CA ILE A 185 -17.20 -7.68 -2.08
C ILE A 185 -16.26 -6.59 -2.59
N GLN A 186 -16.18 -5.49 -1.85
CA GLN A 186 -15.26 -4.40 -2.12
C GLN A 186 -13.87 -4.74 -1.58
N LEU A 187 -12.87 -4.79 -2.47
CA LEU A 187 -11.47 -5.04 -2.10
C LEU A 187 -10.71 -3.75 -1.74
N SER A 188 -11.32 -2.59 -1.99
CA SER A 188 -10.75 -1.27 -1.73
C SER A 188 -11.87 -0.26 -1.49
N GLY A 189 -12.49 -0.31 -0.30
CA GLY A 189 -13.66 0.50 0.01
C GLY A 189 -14.31 0.15 1.36
N TRP A 190 -15.25 1.00 1.79
CA TRP A 190 -16.01 0.80 3.02
C TRP A 190 -16.99 -0.36 2.89
N SER A 191 -17.07 -1.19 3.92
CA SER A 191 -18.04 -2.26 4.09
C SER A 191 -18.48 -2.35 5.54
N MET A 192 -19.70 -2.84 5.77
CA MET A 192 -20.18 -3.23 7.09
C MET A 192 -19.98 -4.73 7.27
N LEU A 193 -19.53 -5.13 8.45
CA LEU A 193 -19.49 -6.53 8.86
C LEU A 193 -20.40 -6.77 10.07
N SER A 194 -21.14 -7.87 10.04
CA SER A 194 -22.05 -8.32 11.09
C SER A 194 -21.76 -9.78 11.45
N ASN A 195 -22.44 -10.32 12.48
CA ASN A 195 -22.40 -11.73 12.88
C ASN A 195 -20.97 -12.31 12.99
N TYR A 196 -20.04 -11.51 13.49
CA TYR A 196 -18.62 -11.84 13.48
C TYR A 196 -18.14 -12.49 14.77
N ILE A 197 -17.05 -13.25 14.66
CA ILE A 197 -16.20 -13.62 15.78
C ILE A 197 -15.04 -12.64 15.83
N TYR A 198 -14.88 -11.96 16.96
CA TYR A 198 -13.77 -11.05 17.20
C TYR A 198 -12.68 -11.73 18.04
N LYS A 199 -11.42 -11.50 17.68
CA LYS A 199 -10.25 -11.94 18.44
C LYS A 199 -9.23 -10.82 18.48
N ASN A 200 -8.76 -10.50 19.68
CA ASN A 200 -7.79 -9.44 19.92
C ASN A 200 -6.36 -9.99 19.98
N ARG A 201 -5.39 -9.27 19.40
CA ARG A 201 -3.94 -9.49 19.43
C ARG A 201 -3.48 -10.92 19.09
N ILE A 202 -4.24 -11.62 18.24
CA ILE A 202 -3.84 -12.93 17.71
C ILE A 202 -3.05 -12.84 16.41
N ASP A 203 -3.25 -11.77 15.64
CA ASP A 203 -2.47 -11.48 14.45
C ASP A 203 -1.43 -10.41 14.83
N PRO A 204 -0.13 -10.71 14.73
CA PRO A 204 0.89 -9.76 15.15
C PRO A 204 0.92 -8.48 14.29
N LEU A 205 0.42 -8.51 13.06
CA LEU A 205 0.31 -7.35 12.18
C LEU A 205 -1.00 -6.58 12.42
N CYS A 206 -2.09 -7.29 12.72
CA CYS A 206 -3.42 -6.71 12.92
C CYS A 206 -3.97 -7.04 14.32
N PRO A 207 -3.91 -6.12 15.30
CA PRO A 207 -4.42 -6.40 16.64
C PRO A 207 -5.91 -6.76 16.65
N HIS A 208 -6.71 -6.26 15.69
CA HIS A 208 -8.13 -6.57 15.59
C HIS A 208 -8.39 -7.59 14.47
N ALA A 209 -8.77 -8.81 14.82
CA ALA A 209 -9.11 -9.86 13.86
C ALA A 209 -10.59 -10.24 13.94
N PHE A 210 -11.27 -10.17 12.79
CA PHE A 210 -12.68 -10.52 12.64
C PHE A 210 -12.84 -11.72 11.71
N TYR A 211 -13.77 -12.61 12.02
CA TYR A 211 -14.16 -13.72 11.18
C TYR A 211 -15.66 -13.66 10.96
N THR A 212 -16.11 -13.61 9.71
CA THR A 212 -17.54 -13.56 9.40
C THR A 212 -17.83 -14.29 8.09
N SER A 213 -19.11 -14.61 7.85
CA SER A 213 -19.54 -15.16 6.56
C SER A 213 -19.46 -14.09 5.49
N LYS A 214 -19.18 -14.47 4.23
CA LYS A 214 -19.33 -13.56 3.09
C LYS A 214 -20.73 -12.94 2.95
N LYS A 215 -21.76 -13.56 3.53
CA LYS A 215 -23.16 -13.08 3.49
C LYS A 215 -23.41 -11.93 4.48
N ASP A 216 -22.59 -11.86 5.52
CA ASP A 216 -22.70 -10.89 6.62
C ASP A 216 -21.73 -9.70 6.42
N PHE A 217 -21.14 -9.60 5.23
CA PHE A 217 -20.21 -8.55 4.83
C PHE A 217 -20.73 -7.87 3.56
N TRP A 218 -21.04 -6.59 3.64
CA TRP A 218 -21.68 -5.86 2.54
C TRP A 218 -21.10 -4.47 2.34
N PRO A 219 -20.98 -3.99 1.09
CA PRO A 219 -20.33 -2.73 0.78
C PRO A 219 -21.20 -1.52 1.08
N VAL A 220 -20.59 -0.46 1.62
CA VAL A 220 -21.27 0.81 1.92
C VAL A 220 -21.19 1.73 0.71
N ALA A 221 -22.33 1.99 0.07
CA ALA A 221 -22.42 2.92 -1.05
C ALA A 221 -22.59 4.39 -0.61
N ASP A 222 -23.32 4.62 0.49
CA ASP A 222 -23.52 5.95 1.08
C ASP A 222 -22.91 6.00 2.48
N LEU A 223 -21.88 6.83 2.67
CA LEU A 223 -21.20 6.98 3.95
C LEU A 223 -22.10 7.54 5.05
N LYS A 224 -23.25 8.15 4.71
CA LYS A 224 -24.27 8.55 5.70
C LYS A 224 -24.77 7.38 6.53
N ILE A 225 -24.80 6.17 5.96
CA ILE A 225 -25.17 4.95 6.71
C ILE A 225 -24.27 4.76 7.93
N ILE A 226 -22.97 5.02 7.77
CA ILE A 226 -21.99 4.91 8.86
C ILE A 226 -22.20 6.05 9.84
N SER A 227 -22.27 7.29 9.34
CA SER A 227 -22.46 8.48 10.18
C SER A 227 -23.73 8.40 11.03
N ASP A 228 -24.85 8.01 10.44
CA ASP A 228 -26.16 7.89 11.11
C ASP A 228 -26.12 6.78 12.17
N ARG A 229 -25.53 5.63 11.84
CA ARG A 229 -25.43 4.49 12.76
C ARG A 229 -24.60 4.81 13.99
N PHE A 230 -23.50 5.54 13.81
CA PHE A 230 -22.57 5.88 14.89
C PHE A 230 -22.78 7.28 15.47
N SER A 231 -23.83 8.00 15.04
CA SER A 231 -24.13 9.37 15.46
C SER A 231 -22.94 10.31 15.35
N ILE A 232 -22.15 10.17 14.28
CA ILE A 232 -20.93 10.95 14.06
C ILE A 232 -21.35 12.34 13.55
N SER A 233 -21.10 13.36 14.36
CA SER A 233 -21.44 14.77 14.04
C SER A 233 -20.53 15.39 12.99
N THR A 234 -19.35 14.82 12.77
CA THR A 234 -18.35 15.28 11.79
C THR A 234 -18.39 14.45 10.51
N PRO A 235 -18.01 15.02 9.34
CA PRO A 235 -17.86 14.24 8.12
C PRO A 235 -16.91 13.06 8.36
N LEU A 236 -17.33 11.87 7.94
CA LEU A 236 -16.52 10.66 8.07
C LEU A 236 -15.15 10.86 7.43
N ARG A 237 -14.10 10.95 8.26
CA ARG A 237 -12.72 11.06 7.78
C ARG A 237 -12.16 9.67 7.53
N ASP A 238 -11.50 9.50 6.40
CA ASP A 238 -10.81 8.27 6.09
C ASP A 238 -9.49 8.17 6.86
N ARG A 239 -9.47 7.30 7.87
CA ARG A 239 -8.31 7.06 8.72
C ARG A 239 -7.43 5.91 8.22
N THR A 240 -7.33 5.74 6.91
CA THR A 240 -6.27 4.94 6.29
C THR A 240 -4.92 5.61 6.56
N LEU A 241 -3.97 4.86 7.13
CA LEU A 241 -2.66 5.39 7.50
C LEU A 241 -1.68 5.26 6.32
N ILE A 242 -1.15 6.39 5.86
CA ILE A 242 -0.11 6.46 4.84
C ILE A 242 1.24 6.69 5.53
N LEU A 243 2.25 5.91 5.15
CA LEU A 243 3.65 6.16 5.45
C LEU A 243 4.35 6.60 4.17
N THR A 244 4.92 7.81 4.19
CA THR A 244 5.79 8.31 3.13
C THR A 244 7.23 8.25 3.59
N TRP A 245 8.17 7.88 2.72
CA TRP A 245 9.57 7.67 3.10
C TRP A 245 10.55 7.99 1.97
N ASP A 246 11.80 8.25 2.35
CA ASP A 246 12.92 8.65 1.48
C ASP A 246 14.24 8.32 2.19
N ILE A 247 15.28 8.02 1.42
CA ILE A 247 16.63 7.70 1.95
C ILE A 247 17.69 8.70 1.49
N GLU A 248 18.74 8.85 2.30
CA GLU A 248 19.95 9.54 1.88
C GLU A 248 21.15 8.59 1.88
N THR A 249 21.87 8.61 0.77
CA THR A 249 23.01 7.73 0.49
C THR A 249 24.27 8.54 0.24
N GLN A 250 25.43 7.93 0.51
CA GLN A 250 26.74 8.49 0.20
C GLN A 250 27.50 7.58 -0.76
N SER A 251 28.02 8.18 -1.83
CA SER A 251 29.07 7.60 -2.69
C SER A 251 30.47 7.87 -2.12
N ARG A 252 31.43 6.98 -2.42
CA ARG A 252 32.83 7.16 -2.00
C ARG A 252 33.61 8.06 -2.97
N GLU A 253 33.17 8.17 -4.22
CA GLU A 253 33.80 9.02 -5.24
C GLU A 253 33.03 10.34 -5.40
N LEU A 254 33.73 11.47 -5.32
CA LEU A 254 33.14 12.80 -5.51
C LEU A 254 32.62 12.94 -6.95
N GLY A 255 31.33 13.21 -7.11
CA GLY A 255 30.70 13.45 -8.42
C GLY A 255 29.91 12.29 -9.03
N GLU A 256 29.90 11.09 -8.44
CA GLU A 256 29.15 9.93 -8.95
C GLU A 256 28.03 9.49 -8.01
N PHE A 257 26.83 9.27 -8.54
CA PHE A 257 25.65 8.87 -7.77
C PHE A 257 25.90 7.55 -7.02
N ALA A 258 25.32 7.39 -5.84
CA ALA A 258 25.53 6.17 -5.05
C ALA A 258 24.88 4.97 -5.75
N GLU A 259 25.72 4.13 -6.35
CA GLU A 259 25.33 2.86 -6.96
C GLU A 259 24.95 1.83 -5.90
N VAL A 260 23.84 1.11 -6.16
CA VAL A 260 23.29 0.12 -5.24
C VAL A 260 24.26 -1.04 -5.01
N LEU A 261 24.98 -1.49 -6.04
CA LEU A 261 25.86 -2.67 -5.94
C LEU A 261 27.25 -2.36 -5.37
N ASP A 262 27.65 -1.09 -5.26
CA ASP A 262 28.92 -0.75 -4.63
C ASP A 262 28.79 -0.73 -3.10
N LEU A 263 29.33 -1.76 -2.45
CA LEU A 263 29.31 -1.92 -1.00
C LEU A 263 30.10 -0.84 -0.24
N ASN A 264 30.89 -0.02 -0.93
CA ASN A 264 31.52 1.17 -0.34
C ASN A 264 30.52 2.32 -0.16
N HIS A 265 29.35 2.26 -0.81
CA HIS A 265 28.29 3.26 -0.66
C HIS A 265 27.36 2.88 0.48
N ASN A 266 26.94 3.86 1.27
CA ASN A 266 26.14 3.61 2.46
C ASN A 266 24.88 4.47 2.47
N VAL A 267 23.80 3.91 3.03
CA VAL A 267 22.64 4.68 3.48
C VAL A 267 22.94 5.17 4.90
N PHE A 268 22.80 6.46 5.13
CA PHE A 268 23.09 7.09 6.42
C PHE A 268 21.88 7.78 7.04
N MET A 269 20.81 7.98 6.27
CA MET A 269 19.57 8.57 6.75
C MET A 269 18.36 7.92 6.08
N ILE A 270 17.28 7.75 6.84
CA ILE A 270 15.95 7.40 6.33
C ILE A 270 14.95 8.30 7.03
N CYS A 271 14.18 9.06 6.26
CA CYS A 271 13.09 9.86 6.81
C CYS A 271 11.75 9.21 6.51
N MET A 272 10.81 9.39 7.43
CA MET A 272 9.43 8.92 7.31
C MET A 272 8.47 9.99 7.81
N THR A 273 7.33 10.12 7.14
CA THR A 273 6.19 10.89 7.65
C THR A 273 4.91 10.07 7.59
N LEU A 274 4.09 10.20 8.64
CA LEU A 274 2.83 9.48 8.78
C LEU A 274 1.66 10.43 8.55
N HIS A 275 0.65 9.98 7.82
CA HIS A 275 -0.47 10.82 7.41
C HIS A 275 -1.80 10.06 7.46
N TRP A 276 -2.88 10.76 7.76
CA TRP A 276 -4.20 10.31 7.30
C TRP A 276 -4.29 10.54 5.80
N LYS A 277 -4.91 9.60 5.08
CA LYS A 277 -4.82 9.53 3.62
C LYS A 277 -5.16 10.84 2.88
N ASP A 278 -6.14 11.60 3.37
CA ASP A 278 -6.62 12.85 2.76
C ASP A 278 -5.99 14.11 3.37
N ASP A 279 -5.09 13.97 4.34
CA ASP A 279 -4.45 15.08 5.02
C ASP A 279 -3.02 15.28 4.49
N PRO A 280 -2.67 16.46 3.95
CA PRO A 280 -1.28 16.76 3.59
C PRO A 280 -0.40 16.97 4.82
N LYS A 281 -0.98 17.31 5.99
CA LYS A 281 -0.24 17.50 7.23
C LYS A 281 0.18 16.15 7.80
N SER A 282 1.41 16.06 8.28
CA SER A 282 1.90 14.86 8.97
C SER A 282 1.41 14.78 10.41
N LEU A 283 1.10 13.56 10.83
CA LEU A 283 0.81 13.15 12.20
C LEU A 283 2.09 13.04 13.01
N LYS A 284 3.12 12.42 12.41
CA LYS A 284 4.46 12.26 12.98
C LYS A 284 5.49 12.37 11.87
N GLN A 285 6.67 12.88 12.24
CA GLN A 285 7.86 12.94 11.41
C GLN A 285 8.96 12.17 12.13
N ILE A 286 9.67 11.30 11.42
CA ILE A 286 10.71 10.44 11.99
C ILE A 286 11.95 10.55 11.11
N CYS A 287 13.11 10.80 11.72
CA CYS A 287 14.40 10.80 11.06
C CYS A 287 15.28 9.72 11.70
N LEU A 288 15.59 8.67 10.95
CA LEU A 288 16.61 7.68 11.32
C LEU A 288 17.93 8.15 10.75
N VAL A 289 18.97 8.23 11.57
CA VAL A 289 20.29 8.72 11.16
C VAL A 289 21.39 7.95 11.87
N ASP A 290 22.48 7.64 11.18
CA ASP A 290 23.55 6.83 11.76
C ASP A 290 24.64 7.64 12.51
N VAL A 291 24.55 8.97 12.49
CA VAL A 291 25.45 9.91 13.19
C VAL A 291 24.69 10.86 14.11
N GLU A 292 25.41 11.46 15.06
CA GLU A 292 24.87 12.48 15.96
C GLU A 292 24.23 13.64 15.18
N THR A 293 23.00 13.99 15.56
CA THR A 293 22.16 14.98 14.86
C THR A 293 21.40 15.81 15.89
N GLU A 294 21.35 17.13 15.68
CA GLU A 294 20.68 18.04 16.60
C GLU A 294 19.16 17.73 16.67
N PRO A 295 18.55 17.73 17.87
CA PRO A 295 17.11 17.55 18.02
C PRO A 295 16.31 18.60 17.24
N ASP A 296 15.16 18.19 16.70
CA ASP A 296 14.18 19.10 16.13
C ASP A 296 12.81 18.89 16.80
N PRO A 297 12.16 19.95 17.34
CA PRO A 297 10.87 19.83 18.01
C PRO A 297 9.74 19.26 17.12
N SER A 298 9.87 19.33 15.80
CA SER A 298 8.84 18.87 14.86
C SER A 298 8.90 17.37 14.56
N ARG A 299 9.90 16.64 15.05
CA ARG A 299 10.13 15.23 14.70
C ARG A 299 10.76 14.42 15.81
N ILE A 300 10.73 13.11 15.63
CA ILE A 300 11.47 12.13 16.41
C ILE A 300 12.75 11.80 15.66
N THR A 301 13.91 12.09 16.26
CA THR A 301 15.23 11.73 15.69
C THR A 301 15.74 10.47 16.37
N ILE A 302 16.08 9.45 15.57
CA ILE A 302 16.59 8.16 16.06
C ILE A 302 18.03 7.99 15.58
N ILE A 303 18.96 8.11 16.52
CA ILE A 303 20.40 8.03 16.28
C ILE A 303 20.83 6.56 16.41
N CYS A 304 21.27 5.96 15.32
CA CYS A 304 21.49 4.52 15.18
C CYS A 304 22.97 4.11 15.30
N GLY A 305 23.89 5.07 15.19
CA GLY A 305 25.35 4.86 15.28
C GLY A 305 26.00 4.15 14.08
N ASN A 306 25.24 3.35 13.33
CA ASN A 306 25.70 2.66 12.12
C ASN A 306 24.53 2.28 11.18
N GLN A 307 24.87 1.90 9.94
CA GLN A 307 23.93 1.51 8.89
C GLN A 307 23.09 0.28 9.27
N GLU A 308 23.67 -0.72 9.94
CA GLU A 308 22.95 -1.94 10.33
C GLU A 308 21.79 -1.62 11.28
N ASN A 309 22.07 -0.82 12.32
CA ASN A 309 21.08 -0.36 13.27
C ASN A 309 20.06 0.58 12.63
N LEU A 310 20.46 1.38 11.64
CA LEU A 310 19.55 2.24 10.89
C LEU A 310 18.50 1.41 10.12
N LEU A 311 18.94 0.35 9.42
CA LEU A 311 18.02 -0.56 8.72
C LEU A 311 17.13 -1.36 9.68
N LYS A 312 17.68 -1.79 10.82
CA LYS A 312 16.88 -2.44 11.88
C LYS A 312 15.83 -1.50 12.49
N ALA A 313 16.20 -0.25 12.76
CA ALA A 313 15.30 0.78 13.26
C ALA A 313 14.16 1.05 12.28
N PHE A 314 14.45 1.07 10.97
CA PHE A 314 13.43 1.20 9.92
C PHE A 314 12.40 0.08 9.98
N ALA A 315 12.84 -1.18 10.06
CA ALA A 315 11.93 -2.33 10.21
C ALA A 315 11.09 -2.28 11.51
N LEU A 316 11.68 -1.79 12.61
CA LEU A 316 10.96 -1.62 13.88
C LEU A 316 9.93 -0.48 13.83
N CYS A 317 10.23 0.63 13.15
CA CYS A 317 9.27 1.70 12.88
C CYS A 317 8.11 1.19 12.05
N TRP A 318 8.40 0.45 10.97
CA TRP A 318 7.41 -0.23 10.14
C TRP A 318 6.44 -1.10 10.94
N ARG A 319 6.98 -1.93 11.83
CA ARG A 319 6.19 -2.75 12.74
C ARG A 319 5.33 -1.92 13.70
N ALA A 320 5.85 -0.82 14.23
CA ALA A 320 5.13 0.03 15.17
C ALA A 320 3.98 0.78 14.51
N PHE A 321 4.21 1.30 13.29
CA PHE A 321 3.24 2.12 12.57
C PHE A 321 2.24 1.28 11.79
N ALA A 322 2.61 0.08 11.34
CA ALA A 322 1.76 -0.82 10.55
C ALA A 322 0.92 -0.10 9.48
N PRO A 323 1.55 0.65 8.55
CA PRO A 323 0.82 1.50 7.61
C PRO A 323 -0.05 0.65 6.67
N ASP A 324 -1.06 1.29 6.09
CA ASP A 324 -1.95 0.69 5.10
C ASP A 324 -1.43 0.87 3.68
N ILE A 325 -0.74 1.99 3.43
CA ILE A 325 -0.12 2.33 2.16
C ILE A 325 1.28 2.87 2.44
N GLN A 326 2.28 2.38 1.70
CA GLN A 326 3.61 2.99 1.65
C GLN A 326 3.80 3.75 0.36
N VAL A 327 4.47 4.89 0.49
CA VAL A 327 4.63 5.84 -0.60
C VAL A 327 6.05 6.37 -0.60
N GLY A 328 6.69 6.39 -1.76
CA GLY A 328 7.90 7.15 -1.97
C GLY A 328 7.93 7.69 -3.39
N PHE A 329 8.97 8.47 -3.71
CA PHE A 329 9.18 8.97 -5.06
C PHE A 329 10.33 8.23 -5.70
N ASN A 330 10.06 7.37 -6.69
CA ASN A 330 11.05 6.46 -7.25
C ASN A 330 11.60 5.42 -6.26
N ASP A 331 10.86 5.16 -5.18
CA ASP A 331 11.28 4.26 -4.12
C ASP A 331 11.40 2.81 -4.60
N SER A 332 10.59 2.44 -5.59
CA SER A 332 10.56 1.07 -6.10
C SER A 332 11.63 0.74 -7.15
N ASP A 333 12.35 1.75 -7.63
CA ASP A 333 13.48 1.61 -8.57
C ASP A 333 14.82 1.88 -7.87
N TYR A 334 14.84 2.72 -6.82
CA TYR A 334 16.06 3.07 -6.10
C TYR A 334 16.04 2.64 -4.63
N ASP A 335 15.20 3.25 -3.81
CA ASP A 335 15.30 3.17 -2.34
C ASP A 335 15.16 1.74 -1.81
N TRP A 336 14.11 1.02 -2.23
CA TRP A 336 13.87 -0.37 -1.82
C TRP A 336 15.02 -1.28 -2.25
N HIS A 337 15.51 -1.10 -3.48
CA HIS A 337 16.61 -1.89 -4.00
C HIS A 337 17.88 -1.64 -3.17
N PHE A 338 18.20 -0.37 -2.91
CA PHE A 338 19.36 0.02 -2.11
C PHE A 338 19.33 -0.58 -0.70
N ILE A 339 18.23 -0.42 0.04
CA ILE A 339 18.18 -0.88 1.44
C ILE A 339 18.14 -2.40 1.55
N MET A 340 17.53 -3.11 0.59
CA MET A 340 17.45 -4.57 0.62
C MET A 340 18.78 -5.22 0.24
N GLU A 341 19.50 -4.68 -0.74
CA GLU A 341 20.87 -5.12 -1.06
C GLU A 341 21.80 -4.89 0.13
N ARG A 342 21.71 -3.72 0.80
CA ARG A 342 22.47 -3.48 2.03
C ARG A 342 22.09 -4.44 3.16
N ALA A 343 20.81 -4.73 3.34
CA ALA A 343 20.35 -5.69 4.35
C ALA A 343 20.87 -7.11 4.10
N TYR A 344 20.98 -7.52 2.83
CA TYR A 344 21.52 -8.82 2.43
C TYR A 344 22.99 -8.92 2.81
N HIS A 345 23.83 -7.97 2.38
CA HIS A 345 25.26 -7.99 2.67
C HIS A 345 25.60 -7.81 4.16
N LEU A 346 24.71 -7.17 4.93
CA LEU A 346 24.81 -7.09 6.38
C LEU A 346 24.28 -8.33 7.11
N ASN A 347 23.75 -9.34 6.40
CA ASN A 347 23.12 -10.54 6.97
C ASN A 347 21.96 -10.23 7.94
N ILE A 348 21.17 -9.19 7.66
CA ILE A 348 20.02 -8.79 8.48
C ILE A 348 18.68 -8.93 7.76
N LEU A 349 18.68 -9.48 6.54
CA LEU A 349 17.50 -9.54 5.69
C LEU A 349 16.39 -10.45 6.28
N GLU A 350 16.75 -11.66 6.74
CA GLU A 350 15.83 -12.53 7.49
C GLU A 350 15.32 -11.86 8.79
N TRP A 351 16.17 -11.06 9.43
CA TRP A 351 15.78 -10.34 10.65
C TRP A 351 14.74 -9.27 10.34
N ILE A 352 14.92 -8.51 9.25
CA ILE A 352 13.96 -7.52 8.78
C ILE A 352 12.64 -8.19 8.41
N GLU A 353 12.64 -9.28 7.64
CA GLU A 353 11.42 -10.03 7.30
C GLU A 353 10.68 -10.48 8.56
N ALA A 354 11.39 -11.13 9.50
CA ALA A 354 10.80 -11.63 10.74
C ALA A 354 10.20 -10.51 11.61
N LYS A 355 10.78 -9.30 11.59
CA LYS A 355 10.33 -8.16 12.37
C LYS A 355 9.21 -7.37 11.69
N SER A 356 9.23 -7.27 10.38
CA SER A 356 8.28 -6.49 9.57
C SER A 356 7.01 -7.28 9.24
N GLU A 357 7.12 -8.56 8.85
CA GLU A 357 5.93 -9.40 8.60
C GLU A 357 5.28 -9.86 9.90
N ASN A 358 6.05 -9.85 11.00
CA ASN A 358 5.60 -10.23 12.32
C ASN A 358 5.08 -11.70 12.33
N THR A 359 5.50 -12.51 11.35
CA THR A 359 5.21 -13.94 11.20
C THR A 359 6.36 -14.80 11.69
N PHE A 360 6.17 -15.55 12.77
CA PHE A 360 6.95 -16.77 13.02
C PHE A 360 6.48 -17.86 12.04
N LYS A 361 7.02 -17.86 10.83
CA LYS A 361 6.97 -19.03 9.95
C LYS A 361 8.36 -19.27 9.39
N LYS A 362 9.07 -20.27 9.93
CA LYS A 362 10.14 -20.93 9.20
C LYS A 362 9.56 -21.33 7.85
N LYS A 363 9.99 -20.69 6.76
CA LYS A 363 9.88 -21.29 5.44
C LYS A 363 10.72 -22.57 5.53
N GLU A 364 10.07 -23.74 5.61
CA GLU A 364 10.75 -24.96 5.23
C GLU A 364 11.19 -24.76 3.78
N LYS A 365 12.51 -24.81 3.54
CA LYS A 365 13.09 -24.77 2.20
C LYS A 365 12.32 -25.76 1.33
N LYS A 366 11.47 -25.27 0.42
CA LYS A 366 10.88 -26.11 -0.61
C LYS A 366 12.04 -26.60 -1.47
N LYS A 367 12.37 -27.89 -1.33
CA LYS A 367 13.15 -28.58 -2.36
C LYS A 367 12.42 -28.43 -3.68
N ASN A 368 13.18 -27.99 -4.69
CA ASN A 368 12.81 -27.87 -6.08
C ASN A 368 11.80 -28.95 -6.50
N SER A 369 10.59 -28.53 -6.87
CA SER A 369 9.80 -29.27 -7.84
C SER A 369 9.83 -28.43 -9.11
N GLU A 370 10.65 -28.88 -10.05
CA GLU A 370 10.59 -28.48 -11.45
C GLU A 370 9.13 -28.63 -11.93
N ASP A 371 8.58 -27.53 -12.43
CA ASP A 371 7.66 -27.44 -13.57
C ASP A 371 6.92 -26.09 -13.52
N THR A 372 7.56 -25.09 -14.10
CA THR A 372 6.88 -23.88 -14.59
C THR A 372 7.42 -23.56 -15.98
N ASP A 373 6.76 -24.09 -17.00
CA ASP A 373 6.71 -23.49 -18.33
C ASP A 373 5.53 -22.51 -18.38
N GLY A 374 5.80 -21.29 -18.82
CA GLY A 374 4.81 -20.22 -18.97
C GLY A 374 5.41 -18.82 -18.95
N GLU A 375 6.35 -18.58 -19.86
CA GLU A 375 6.77 -17.29 -20.45
C GLU A 375 6.31 -15.98 -19.78
N ASN A 376 7.19 -15.41 -18.96
CA ASN A 376 7.66 -14.00 -19.08
C ASN A 376 8.85 -13.72 -18.15
N THR A 377 9.73 -14.70 -17.96
CA THR A 377 11.02 -14.51 -17.29
C THR A 377 11.99 -13.98 -18.34
N PHE A 378 11.92 -12.68 -18.63
CA PHE A 378 12.95 -12.04 -19.44
C PHE A 378 14.27 -12.06 -18.66
N HIS A 379 15.20 -12.90 -19.11
CA HIS A 379 16.58 -12.89 -18.65
C HIS A 379 17.21 -11.55 -19.02
N ILE A 380 17.30 -10.63 -18.06
CA ILE A 380 18.25 -9.53 -18.15
C ILE A 380 19.62 -10.13 -17.83
N LEU A 381 20.29 -10.65 -18.86
CA LEU A 381 21.73 -10.92 -18.81
C LEU A 381 22.45 -9.76 -19.47
N LYS A 382 23.12 -8.91 -18.68
CA LYS A 382 24.59 -8.83 -18.69
C LYS A 382 25.16 -7.78 -17.73
N ASN A 383 26.20 -8.24 -17.02
CA ASN A 383 27.31 -7.53 -16.36
C ASN A 383 27.04 -6.97 -14.94
N GLY A 384 27.37 -7.77 -13.92
CA GLY A 384 27.39 -7.38 -12.50
C GLY A 384 26.19 -7.93 -11.71
N GLU A 385 26.08 -9.26 -11.60
CA GLU A 385 24.85 -9.94 -11.17
C GLU A 385 24.43 -9.57 -9.73
N GLU A 386 23.25 -8.93 -9.59
CA GLU A 386 22.46 -8.88 -8.34
C GLU A 386 22.16 -10.29 -7.81
N ASP A 387 22.19 -10.44 -6.49
CA ASP A 387 21.94 -11.71 -5.81
C ASP A 387 20.49 -12.20 -5.97
N THR A 388 20.34 -13.49 -6.29
CA THR A 388 19.02 -14.13 -6.52
C THR A 388 18.14 -14.10 -5.26
N GLU A 389 18.76 -14.10 -4.08
CA GLU A 389 18.06 -14.05 -2.79
C GLU A 389 17.35 -12.71 -2.58
N VAL A 390 17.99 -11.57 -2.89
CA VAL A 390 17.37 -10.25 -2.78
C VAL A 390 16.12 -10.14 -3.67
N LYS A 391 16.17 -10.72 -4.87
CA LYS A 391 15.02 -10.79 -5.79
C LYS A 391 13.86 -11.61 -5.24
N GLU A 392 14.13 -12.66 -4.47
CA GLU A 392 13.08 -13.43 -3.80
C GLU A 392 12.40 -12.62 -2.71
N PHE A 393 13.15 -11.81 -1.96
CA PHE A 393 12.64 -10.99 -0.86
C PHE A 393 11.88 -9.73 -1.30
N LEU A 394 12.38 -9.02 -2.32
CA LEU A 394 11.62 -7.96 -2.98
C LEU A 394 10.39 -8.52 -3.72
N GLY A 395 10.40 -9.82 -4.03
CA GLY A 395 9.54 -10.37 -5.07
C GLY A 395 9.99 -9.83 -6.42
N GLY A 396 10.15 -10.70 -7.42
CA GLY A 396 10.67 -10.28 -8.73
C GLY A 396 9.97 -9.03 -9.28
N PRO A 397 10.69 -8.19 -10.06
CA PRO A 397 10.22 -6.87 -10.47
C PRO A 397 8.83 -6.95 -11.10
N THR A 398 7.90 -6.17 -10.57
CA THR A 398 6.54 -6.10 -11.12
C THR A 398 6.51 -5.07 -12.24
N MET A 399 6.27 -5.54 -13.46
CA MET A 399 6.07 -4.67 -14.62
C MET A 399 4.74 -3.90 -14.49
N ILE A 400 4.84 -2.59 -14.60
CA ILE A 400 3.73 -1.63 -14.60
C ILE A 400 3.68 -0.97 -15.97
N LYS A 401 2.53 -1.09 -16.64
CA LYS A 401 2.29 -0.38 -17.90
C LYS A 401 2.02 1.10 -17.63
N ILE A 402 2.85 1.99 -18.19
CA ILE A 402 2.71 3.45 -18.08
C ILE A 402 1.92 3.98 -19.27
N SER A 403 2.38 3.71 -20.49
CA SER A 403 1.70 4.03 -21.75
C SER A 403 1.61 2.81 -22.66
N ALA A 404 1.24 2.95 -23.93
CA ALA A 404 1.29 1.84 -24.87
C ALA A 404 2.73 1.41 -25.19
N GLU A 405 3.67 2.35 -25.14
CA GLU A 405 5.07 2.22 -25.52
C GLU A 405 6.01 2.10 -24.30
N ASP A 406 5.57 2.54 -23.13
CA ASP A 406 6.42 2.64 -21.93
C ASP A 406 5.96 1.71 -20.79
N ASN A 407 6.94 1.02 -20.20
CA ASN A 407 6.78 0.13 -19.06
C ASN A 407 7.78 0.51 -17.98
N PHE A 408 7.35 0.40 -16.73
CA PHE A 408 8.17 0.62 -15.54
C PHE A 408 8.27 -0.68 -14.75
N PHE A 409 9.46 -1.02 -14.25
CA PHE A 409 9.66 -2.18 -13.39
C PHE A 409 9.78 -1.71 -11.95
N SER A 410 8.90 -2.22 -11.10
CA SER A 410 8.78 -1.80 -9.70
C SER A 410 9.12 -2.96 -8.78
N SER A 411 10.12 -2.77 -7.92
CA SER A 411 10.56 -3.72 -6.91
C SER A 411 10.31 -3.12 -5.53
N PHE A 412 9.72 -3.88 -4.61
CA PHE A 412 9.35 -3.35 -3.30
C PHE A 412 9.24 -4.48 -2.29
N PHE A 413 9.56 -4.21 -1.03
CA PHE A 413 9.37 -5.22 0.01
C PHE A 413 7.86 -5.42 0.29
N LYS A 414 7.32 -6.59 -0.09
CA LYS A 414 5.89 -6.86 0.00
C LYS A 414 5.48 -7.34 1.40
N LEU A 415 4.83 -6.47 2.15
CA LEU A 415 4.21 -6.82 3.43
C LEU A 415 2.70 -7.07 3.28
N PRO A 416 2.15 -8.15 3.86
CA PRO A 416 0.70 -8.34 3.91
C PRO A 416 0.01 -7.11 4.51
N GLY A 417 -1.11 -6.68 3.96
CA GLY A 417 -1.88 -5.59 4.56
C GLY A 417 -1.32 -4.19 4.31
N CYS A 418 -0.27 -4.05 3.49
CA CYS A 418 0.27 -2.76 3.07
C CYS A 418 0.42 -2.71 1.55
N VAL A 419 -0.07 -1.65 0.92
CA VAL A 419 0.02 -1.46 -0.54
C VAL A 419 1.13 -0.45 -0.86
N PRO A 420 2.15 -0.83 -1.66
CA PRO A 420 3.12 0.13 -2.19
C PRO A 420 2.54 0.96 -3.32
N ILE A 421 2.86 2.26 -3.31
CA ILE A 421 2.51 3.20 -4.37
C ILE A 421 3.70 4.12 -4.60
N ASP A 422 4.35 3.97 -5.75
CA ASP A 422 5.39 4.88 -6.18
C ASP A 422 4.76 6.13 -6.84
N VAL A 423 5.01 7.30 -6.26
CA VAL A 423 4.42 8.57 -6.72
C VAL A 423 4.88 8.91 -8.13
N ARG A 424 6.14 8.61 -8.49
CA ARG A 424 6.67 8.86 -9.83
C ARG A 424 5.89 8.05 -10.87
N VAL A 425 5.56 6.80 -10.55
CA VAL A 425 4.72 5.94 -11.40
C VAL A 425 3.30 6.51 -11.54
N CYS A 426 2.69 6.97 -10.46
CA CYS A 426 1.37 7.61 -10.51
C CYS A 426 1.36 8.81 -11.47
N LEU A 427 2.36 9.68 -11.36
CA LEU A 427 2.47 10.89 -12.15
C LEU A 427 2.77 10.60 -13.62
N LYS A 428 3.67 9.65 -13.91
CA LYS A 428 3.94 9.20 -15.28
C LYS A 428 2.72 8.58 -15.98
N LYS A 429 1.82 7.94 -15.22
CA LYS A 429 0.54 7.44 -15.77
C LYS A 429 -0.47 8.55 -16.03
N ARG A 430 -0.42 9.62 -15.23
CA ARG A 430 -1.37 10.72 -15.27
C ARG A 430 -1.05 11.71 -16.39
N TYR A 431 0.23 12.01 -16.60
CA TYR A 431 0.68 12.98 -17.57
C TYR A 431 1.23 12.31 -18.84
N PRO A 432 0.90 12.82 -20.04
CA PRO A 432 1.49 12.33 -21.29
C PRO A 432 3.02 12.41 -21.28
N HIS A 433 3.70 11.49 -21.97
CA HIS A 433 5.17 11.50 -22.05
C HIS A 433 5.72 12.81 -22.63
N SER A 434 5.00 13.46 -23.57
CA SER A 434 5.39 14.76 -24.12
C SER A 434 5.38 15.90 -23.09
N GLU A 435 4.69 15.71 -21.97
CA GLU A 435 4.47 16.68 -20.91
C GLU A 435 5.37 16.46 -19.69
N VAL A 436 6.16 15.39 -19.69
CA VAL A 436 7.06 15.01 -18.60
C VAL A 436 8.48 15.19 -19.09
N GLU A 437 9.28 15.99 -18.39
CA GLU A 437 10.72 16.08 -18.66
C GLU A 437 11.35 14.68 -18.61
N LYS A 438 12.44 14.45 -19.37
CA LYS A 438 13.07 13.11 -19.52
C LYS A 438 13.21 12.34 -18.21
N GLU A 439 13.53 13.03 -17.12
CA GLU A 439 13.74 12.43 -15.81
C GLU A 439 12.48 12.42 -14.92
N GLY A 440 11.50 13.30 -15.17
CA GLY A 440 10.30 13.40 -14.34
C GLY A 440 10.64 13.50 -12.85
N SER A 441 11.38 14.54 -12.47
CA SER A 441 11.85 14.74 -11.09
C SER A 441 10.70 15.16 -10.15
N LEU A 442 10.88 14.94 -8.84
CA LEU A 442 9.91 15.38 -7.84
C LEU A 442 9.65 16.89 -7.93
N LYS A 443 10.72 17.68 -8.08
CA LYS A 443 10.66 19.14 -8.24
C LYS A 443 9.82 19.55 -9.45
N PHE A 444 10.04 18.89 -10.59
CA PHE A 444 9.26 19.14 -11.81
C PHE A 444 7.76 18.93 -11.56
N PHE A 445 7.39 17.80 -10.95
CA PHE A 445 5.98 17.50 -10.72
C PHE A 445 5.33 18.39 -9.66
N LEU A 446 6.08 18.84 -8.64
CA LEU A 446 5.61 19.83 -7.69
C LEU A 446 5.21 21.13 -8.39
N GLN A 447 6.09 21.65 -9.24
CA GLN A 447 5.83 22.84 -10.03
C GLN A 447 4.64 22.63 -10.99
N LYS A 448 4.59 21.48 -11.67
CA LYS A 448 3.49 21.12 -12.58
C LYS A 448 2.13 21.07 -11.86
N CYS A 449 2.12 20.70 -10.58
CA CYS A 449 0.91 20.67 -9.75
C CYS A 449 0.60 21.99 -9.03
N GLY A 450 1.41 23.05 -9.26
CA GLY A 450 1.26 24.34 -8.59
C GLY A 450 1.57 24.28 -7.09
N LEU A 451 2.37 23.30 -6.65
CA LEU A 451 2.88 23.22 -5.28
C LEU A 451 4.20 23.98 -5.18
N ASN A 452 4.51 24.45 -3.98
CA ASN A 452 5.77 25.15 -3.72
C ASN A 452 6.94 24.24 -4.08
N ALA A 453 7.93 24.82 -4.75
CA ALA A 453 9.17 24.10 -5.03
C ALA A 453 9.83 23.68 -3.71
N LYS A 454 10.44 22.49 -3.70
CA LYS A 454 11.36 22.10 -2.66
C LYS A 454 12.71 22.79 -2.86
N VAL A 455 13.39 23.09 -1.76
CA VAL A 455 14.81 23.47 -1.81
C VAL A 455 15.58 22.16 -1.97
N ASP A 456 16.48 22.08 -2.96
CA ASP A 456 17.35 20.92 -3.14
C ASP A 456 18.68 21.14 -2.42
N MET A 457 19.26 20.09 -1.84
CA MET A 457 20.65 20.09 -1.39
C MET A 457 21.51 19.37 -2.42
N PRO A 458 22.57 20.00 -2.98
CA PRO A 458 23.50 19.28 -3.85
C PRO A 458 24.14 18.10 -3.10
N TYR A 459 24.20 16.94 -3.75
CA TYR A 459 24.72 15.70 -3.13
C TYR A 459 26.15 15.87 -2.58
N ASP A 460 27.03 16.59 -3.29
CA ASP A 460 28.39 16.88 -2.82
C ASP A 460 28.42 17.63 -1.48
N LYS A 461 27.49 18.57 -1.30
CA LYS A 461 27.37 19.32 -0.05
C LYS A 461 26.91 18.39 1.07
N MET A 462 25.92 17.55 0.79
CA MET A 462 25.39 16.57 1.75
C MET A 462 26.46 15.57 2.17
N TRP A 463 27.19 14.98 1.22
CA TRP A 463 28.25 14.03 1.49
C TRP A 463 29.39 14.66 2.28
N LYS A 464 29.72 15.92 2.01
CA LYS A 464 30.70 16.66 2.80
C LYS A 464 30.24 16.83 4.25
N ILE A 465 28.99 17.24 4.46
CA ILE A 465 28.39 17.37 5.79
C ILE A 465 28.45 16.04 6.54
N TYR A 466 28.01 14.96 5.90
CA TYR A 466 28.00 13.62 6.49
C TYR A 466 29.42 13.12 6.80
N SER A 467 30.36 13.29 5.88
CA SER A 467 31.78 12.90 6.08
C SER A 467 32.43 13.66 7.24
N GLU A 468 32.14 14.97 7.35
CA GLU A 468 32.59 15.80 8.49
C GLU A 468 31.98 15.28 9.80
N ALA A 469 30.68 14.99 9.81
CA ALA A 469 29.99 14.46 11.01
C ALA A 469 30.52 13.08 11.44
N LYS A 470 30.86 12.21 10.49
CA LYS A 470 31.44 10.88 10.74
C LYS A 470 32.84 10.98 11.34
N LYS A 471 33.65 11.93 10.86
CA LYS A 471 35.06 12.09 11.23
C LYS A 471 35.25 12.88 12.52
N ASP A 472 34.47 13.94 12.73
CA ASP A 472 34.56 14.84 13.88
C ASP A 472 33.15 15.20 14.40
N PRO A 473 32.53 14.31 15.18
CA PRO A 473 31.24 14.58 15.81
C PRO A 473 31.32 15.79 16.75
N SER A 474 30.56 16.83 16.45
CA SER A 474 30.52 18.08 17.22
C SER A 474 29.13 18.69 17.16
N PRO A 475 28.78 19.64 18.06
CA PRO A 475 27.51 20.37 17.96
C PRO A 475 27.31 21.06 16.60
N SER A 476 28.39 21.51 15.96
CA SER A 476 28.36 22.13 14.64
C SER A 476 27.99 21.13 13.54
N THR A 477 28.59 19.94 13.53
CA THR A 477 28.28 18.90 12.56
C THR A 477 26.89 18.30 12.80
N ALA A 478 26.47 18.13 14.06
CA ALA A 478 25.13 17.70 14.42
C ALA A 478 24.04 18.67 13.92
N ARG A 479 24.28 19.99 14.00
CA ARG A 479 23.37 21.01 13.43
C ARG A 479 23.28 20.92 11.90
N LYS A 480 24.40 20.71 11.20
CA LYS A 480 24.40 20.50 9.75
C LYS A 480 23.68 19.21 9.34
N MET A 481 23.83 18.13 10.12
CA MET A 481 23.09 16.88 9.88
C MET A 481 21.57 17.07 10.07
N ARG A 482 21.16 17.94 11.00
CA ARG A 482 19.74 18.32 11.12
C ARG A 482 19.25 19.07 9.88
N GLU A 483 20.09 19.88 9.24
CA GLU A 483 19.75 20.48 7.95
C GLU A 483 19.54 19.40 6.88
N VAL A 484 20.43 18.41 6.77
CA VAL A 484 20.25 17.26 5.85
C VAL A 484 18.92 16.54 6.12
N ALA A 485 18.60 16.27 7.39
CA ALA A 485 17.34 15.68 7.78
C ALA A 485 16.11 16.51 7.38
N ASN A 486 16.22 17.85 7.33
CA ASN A 486 15.14 18.69 6.86
C ASN A 486 14.85 18.49 5.37
N TYR A 487 15.88 18.28 4.55
CA TYR A 487 15.71 18.02 3.12
C TYR A 487 15.01 16.67 2.89
N CYS A 488 15.52 15.60 3.52
CA CYS A 488 14.93 14.27 3.38
C CYS A 488 13.47 14.25 3.91
N ILE A 489 13.15 14.89 5.04
CA ILE A 489 11.75 15.02 5.49
C ILE A 489 10.91 15.81 4.49
N ILE A 490 11.40 16.89 3.89
CA ILE A 490 10.65 17.63 2.87
C ILE A 490 10.29 16.70 1.70
N ASP A 491 11.21 15.87 1.24
CA ASP A 491 10.96 14.96 0.12
C ASP A 491 9.83 13.95 0.42
N THR A 492 9.82 13.41 1.64
CA THR A 492 8.70 12.57 2.11
C THR A 492 7.36 13.31 2.16
N LEU A 493 7.33 14.54 2.70
CA LEU A 493 6.11 15.35 2.81
C LEU A 493 5.53 15.70 1.43
N ARG A 494 6.40 16.04 0.47
CA ARG A 494 6.01 16.41 -0.89
C ARG A 494 5.31 15.26 -1.63
N CYS A 495 5.66 14.01 -1.33
CA CYS A 495 4.97 12.85 -1.88
C CYS A 495 3.49 12.83 -1.46
N GLN A 496 3.20 13.03 -0.17
CA GLN A 496 1.82 13.06 0.32
C GLN A 496 1.05 14.27 -0.23
N GLU A 497 1.66 15.46 -0.24
CA GLU A 497 1.02 16.65 -0.82
C GLU A 497 0.60 16.44 -2.27
N LEU A 498 1.44 15.78 -3.09
CA LEU A 498 1.11 15.42 -4.47
C LEU A 498 -0.07 14.46 -4.55
N LEU A 499 -0.08 13.39 -3.75
CA LEU A 499 -1.17 12.42 -3.74
C LEU A 499 -2.51 13.06 -3.35
N VAL A 500 -2.51 13.92 -2.33
CA VAL A 500 -3.70 14.65 -1.88
C VAL A 500 -4.14 15.66 -2.94
N LYS A 501 -3.21 16.46 -3.48
CA LYS A 501 -3.49 17.47 -4.51
C LYS A 501 -4.13 16.86 -5.76
N LEU A 502 -3.73 15.65 -6.13
CA LEU A 502 -4.22 14.94 -7.30
C LEU A 502 -5.41 14.01 -7.01
N ASN A 503 -5.86 13.92 -5.75
CA ASN A 503 -6.91 12.99 -5.32
C ASN A 503 -6.59 11.51 -5.65
N GLN A 504 -5.30 11.17 -5.71
CA GLN A 504 -4.83 9.98 -6.44
C GLN A 504 -5.34 8.66 -5.86
N ILE A 505 -5.39 8.55 -4.53
CA ILE A 505 -5.87 7.34 -3.84
C ILE A 505 -7.39 7.17 -3.98
N ASN A 506 -8.15 8.28 -3.96
CA ASN A 506 -9.59 8.23 -4.16
C ASN A 506 -9.94 7.80 -5.58
N ASP A 507 -9.28 8.38 -6.60
CA ASP A 507 -9.44 7.96 -7.99
C ASP A 507 -9.14 6.46 -8.15
N TYR A 508 -8.09 5.96 -7.48
CA TYR A 508 -7.76 4.54 -7.52
C TYR A 508 -8.82 3.66 -6.85
N ARG A 509 -9.39 4.10 -5.73
CA ARG A 509 -10.46 3.37 -5.04
C ARG A 509 -11.74 3.31 -5.84
N GLU A 510 -12.09 4.39 -6.53
CA GLU A 510 -13.26 4.40 -7.42
C GLU A 510 -13.10 3.37 -8.53
N VAL A 511 -11.95 3.34 -9.20
CA VAL A 511 -11.64 2.32 -10.21
C VAL A 511 -11.65 0.91 -9.63
N ALA A 512 -11.05 0.73 -8.45
CA ALA A 512 -11.03 -0.56 -7.75
C ALA A 512 -12.45 -1.06 -7.44
N SER A 513 -13.31 -0.14 -7.00
CA SER A 513 -14.69 -0.41 -6.63
C SER A 513 -15.56 -0.80 -7.82
N ILE A 514 -15.45 -0.06 -8.92
CA ILE A 514 -16.17 -0.36 -10.17
C ILE A 514 -15.75 -1.72 -10.73
N ALA A 515 -14.44 -2.01 -10.71
CA ALA A 515 -13.89 -3.22 -11.31
C ALA A 515 -13.82 -4.44 -10.37
N TYR A 516 -14.16 -4.30 -9.09
CA TYR A 516 -14.00 -5.33 -8.06
C TYR A 516 -12.58 -5.91 -8.01
N VAL A 517 -11.58 -5.02 -8.07
CA VAL A 517 -10.15 -5.35 -7.98
C VAL A 517 -9.53 -4.65 -6.77
N SER A 518 -8.34 -5.05 -6.37
CA SER A 518 -7.66 -4.43 -5.22
C SER A 518 -7.06 -3.06 -5.57
N LEU A 519 -6.72 -2.27 -4.54
CA LEU A 519 -5.95 -1.02 -4.73
C LEU A 519 -4.62 -1.30 -5.43
N PHE A 520 -3.94 -2.38 -5.02
CA PHE A 520 -2.73 -2.89 -5.65
C PHE A 520 -2.94 -3.14 -7.15
N ASP A 521 -4.04 -3.79 -7.53
CA ASP A 521 -4.33 -4.05 -8.94
C ASP A 521 -4.54 -2.78 -9.76
N VAL A 522 -5.09 -1.72 -9.15
CA VAL A 522 -5.26 -0.44 -9.85
C VAL A 522 -3.92 0.21 -10.15
N HIS A 523 -2.98 0.17 -9.20
CA HIS A 523 -1.64 0.71 -9.38
C HIS A 523 -0.75 -0.17 -10.27
N TYR A 524 -0.77 -1.50 -10.12
CA TYR A 524 0.20 -2.38 -10.80
C TYR A 524 -0.31 -3.03 -12.09
N ARG A 525 -1.63 -3.13 -12.31
CA ARG A 525 -2.18 -3.84 -13.48
C ARG A 525 -2.76 -2.90 -14.52
N ALA A 526 -2.62 -3.30 -15.77
CA ALA A 526 -3.13 -2.56 -16.92
C ALA A 526 -4.68 -2.45 -16.90
N ASN A 527 -5.20 -1.41 -17.54
CA ASN A 527 -6.64 -1.14 -17.59
C ASN A 527 -7.44 -2.26 -18.26
N GLY A 528 -6.87 -2.99 -19.21
CA GLY A 528 -7.53 -4.13 -19.86
C GLY A 528 -7.96 -5.22 -18.86
N MET A 529 -7.18 -5.44 -17.79
CA MET A 529 -7.55 -6.39 -16.73
C MET A 529 -8.80 -5.91 -15.96
N LYS A 530 -8.89 -4.60 -15.69
CA LYS A 530 -10.00 -3.96 -14.97
C LYS A 530 -11.28 -4.02 -15.81
N VAL A 531 -11.18 -3.71 -17.10
CA VAL A 531 -12.28 -3.84 -18.07
C VAL A 531 -12.77 -5.29 -18.15
N SER A 532 -11.85 -6.26 -18.24
CA SER A 532 -12.20 -7.68 -18.22
C SER A 532 -12.96 -8.07 -16.95
N ALA A 533 -12.57 -7.56 -15.78
CA ALA A 533 -13.25 -7.83 -14.52
C ALA A 533 -14.70 -7.30 -14.51
N VAL A 534 -14.93 -6.09 -15.04
CA VAL A 534 -16.28 -5.52 -15.19
C VAL A 534 -17.14 -6.36 -16.14
N ILE A 535 -16.62 -6.73 -17.31
CA ILE A 535 -17.35 -7.57 -18.27
C ILE A 535 -17.75 -8.90 -17.63
N LYS A 536 -16.81 -9.56 -16.94
CA LYS A 536 -17.05 -10.82 -16.23
C LYS A 536 -18.10 -10.69 -15.13
N LYS A 537 -18.19 -9.54 -14.44
CA LYS A 537 -19.24 -9.28 -13.45
C LYS A 537 -20.62 -9.29 -14.10
N VAL A 538 -20.78 -8.57 -15.21
CA VAL A 538 -22.04 -8.51 -15.96
C VAL A 538 -22.43 -9.89 -16.50
N SER A 539 -21.46 -10.65 -17.03
CA SER A 539 -21.69 -12.03 -17.46
C SER A 539 -22.13 -12.93 -16.32
N ALA A 540 -21.51 -12.82 -15.13
CA ALA A 540 -21.87 -13.63 -13.97
C ALA A 540 -23.29 -13.36 -13.48
N SER A 541 -23.78 -12.12 -13.51
CA SER A 541 -25.19 -11.81 -13.18
C SER A 541 -26.20 -12.41 -14.16
N ASN A 542 -25.79 -12.64 -15.41
CA ASN A 542 -26.62 -13.28 -16.44
C ASN A 542 -26.56 -14.82 -16.39
N LEU A 543 -25.56 -15.40 -15.71
CA LEU A 543 -25.40 -16.84 -15.45
C LEU A 543 -26.16 -17.32 -14.21
N ASN A 544 -27.02 -16.50 -13.62
CA ASN A 544 -27.75 -16.85 -12.40
C ASN A 544 -28.64 -18.09 -12.62
N CYS A 545 -28.34 -19.13 -11.84
CA CYS A 545 -28.98 -20.43 -11.86
C CYS A 545 -30.42 -20.35 -11.37
N GLU A 546 -31.39 -20.77 -12.18
CA GLU A 546 -32.59 -21.42 -11.65
C GLU A 546 -32.10 -22.77 -11.11
N ALA A 547 -31.96 -22.90 -9.79
CA ALA A 547 -31.62 -24.18 -9.17
C ALA A 547 -32.81 -25.13 -9.35
N GLY A 548 -32.79 -25.91 -10.43
CA GLY A 548 -33.59 -27.13 -10.50
C GLY A 548 -33.03 -28.12 -9.49
N GLU A 549 -33.81 -28.49 -8.48
CA GLU A 549 -33.55 -29.69 -7.69
C GLU A 549 -33.59 -30.89 -8.65
N PHE A 550 -32.43 -31.51 -8.87
CA PHE A 550 -32.32 -32.82 -9.52
C PHE A 550 -31.50 -33.76 -8.65
#